data_AF-A0A839ERP6-F1
#
_entry.id   AF-A0A839ERP6-F1
#
_cell.length_a   1.000
_cell.length_b   1.000
_cell.length_c   1.000
_cell.angle_alpha   90.00
_cell.angle_beta   90.00
_cell.angle_gamma   90.00
#
_symmetry.space_group_name_H-M   'P 1'
#
loop_
_entity.id
_entity.type
_entity.pdbx_description
1 polymer ?
#
loop_
_entity_poly.entity_id
_entity_poly.type
_entity_poly.pdbx_seq_one_letter_code
_entity_poly.pdbx_strand_id
1 'polypeptide(L)'
;MTNSDCWVQFWESDDYKKGTRRFDKAIDVPNMSEYELVNPDGRDRELDDNVDSLKTGATGWLELYIKKNYDGNVLRVPPNSSYPNLDDYNMGGNTNSFRLFSHRPITWPVSDIDAPGECWVRFYGAPRFSSDYPTRVNGPGTADRFSLWGGTNVPWSLTTGPSTWVRLYSDRDFGGSPISLGPNSLIQNFSAGFAMSTPQSLKVFDTRPNDWIPSTPNGQNVQTLLSLEEQNASESLESLIAGIAGTVPQVGTALEWLVGALWPSPQEPMQVWDSIKLYIDALLSSLIEQAKADYLHSTLNGIYRVLISYNQAEYGTSQKGSLFSSLLTEVRADQPYFVDPDDPSSTLIYMIPMSTILIVLLREQALFYEEIYLEKDKIAEEHKNIVSENITQLTALANSGAKDALVWRIGQIEISNEGGSYYVIDPPANYKSGKYPSLAFAEEQLLQRQSYVGNEYKIQLDALLSPVRLWKYLSVENTKVPTREYHQVQSFLISDNDPSQTPFKDDPSSPVTGVVLRSGSIIDSIQMIYGGQPGPIHGSPSSGKSHHWNFEEGEAIIGVFGGAGGAVDQLIFRTNLGREIGTGGSGGNYFIALAPQGVNASLVRIDGYQSEKTLEAIRFTWAYQRYV
;
A
#
# COMPACT_ATOMS: atom_id res chain seq x y z
N MET A 1 -23.36 -13.80 -30.40
CA MET A 1 -22.04 -13.95 -29.76
C MET A 1 -21.31 -12.65 -29.99
N THR A 2 -21.04 -11.90 -28.94
CA THR A 2 -20.17 -10.71 -29.03
C THR A 2 -18.77 -11.22 -29.31
N ASN A 3 -18.17 -10.82 -30.44
CA ASN A 3 -16.78 -11.14 -30.73
C ASN A 3 -15.94 -10.58 -29.58
N SER A 4 -15.18 -11.46 -28.91
CA SER A 4 -14.20 -11.05 -27.91
C SER A 4 -13.15 -10.18 -28.60
N ASP A 5 -12.75 -9.07 -27.96
CA ASP A 5 -11.64 -8.23 -28.45
C ASP A 5 -10.26 -8.89 -28.24
N CYS A 6 -10.20 -9.95 -27.43
CA CYS A 6 -9.01 -10.77 -27.19
C CYS A 6 -9.02 -11.96 -28.15
N TRP A 7 -8.30 -11.85 -29.27
CA TRP A 7 -8.15 -12.94 -30.22
C TRP A 7 -6.77 -12.96 -30.89
N VAL A 8 -6.36 -14.12 -31.38
CA VAL A 8 -5.29 -14.30 -32.37
C VAL A 8 -5.82 -15.12 -33.53
N GLN A 9 -5.38 -14.79 -34.74
CA GLN A 9 -5.64 -15.59 -35.92
C GLN A 9 -4.31 -15.84 -36.63
N PHE A 10 -4.12 -17.09 -37.04
CA PHE A 10 -2.95 -17.57 -37.76
C PHE A 10 -3.34 -17.94 -39.19
N TRP A 11 -2.39 -17.82 -40.12
CA TRP A 11 -2.56 -18.16 -41.52
C TRP A 11 -1.39 -18.95 -42.09
N GLU A 12 -1.68 -19.80 -43.07
CA GLU A 12 -0.69 -20.58 -43.82
C GLU A 12 0.16 -19.72 -44.77
N SER A 13 -0.34 -18.55 -45.17
CA SER A 13 0.31 -17.71 -46.16
C SER A 13 0.65 -16.32 -45.63
N ASP A 14 1.69 -15.74 -46.21
CA ASP A 14 2.20 -14.39 -45.94
C ASP A 14 1.19 -13.24 -46.23
N ASP A 15 0.06 -13.55 -46.87
CA ASP A 15 -0.93 -12.57 -47.31
C ASP A 15 -2.30 -12.68 -46.60
N TYR A 16 -2.38 -13.52 -45.57
CA TYR A 16 -3.60 -13.79 -44.79
C TYR A 16 -4.75 -14.43 -45.60
N LYS A 17 -4.46 -15.14 -46.71
CA LYS A 17 -5.51 -15.64 -47.62
C LYS A 17 -5.76 -17.14 -47.57
N LYS A 18 -4.84 -17.95 -47.07
CA LYS A 18 -4.97 -19.42 -47.08
C LYS A 18 -4.78 -20.00 -45.69
N GLY A 19 -5.48 -21.11 -45.43
CA GLY A 19 -5.42 -21.92 -44.21
C GLY A 19 -5.46 -21.12 -42.93
N THR A 20 -6.60 -21.06 -42.22
CA THR A 20 -6.66 -20.21 -41.02
C THR A 20 -7.16 -20.93 -39.79
N ARG A 21 -6.62 -20.52 -38.64
CA ARG A 21 -7.13 -20.90 -37.32
C ARG A 21 -7.20 -19.67 -36.44
N ARG A 22 -8.35 -19.48 -35.81
CA ARG A 22 -8.62 -18.35 -34.92
C ARG A 22 -8.91 -18.85 -33.50
N PHE A 23 -8.42 -18.12 -32.52
CA PHE A 23 -8.64 -18.34 -31.10
C PHE A 23 -9.21 -17.05 -30.51
N ASP A 24 -10.44 -17.10 -29.98
CA ASP A 24 -11.21 -15.92 -29.56
C ASP A 24 -11.19 -15.65 -28.03
N LYS A 25 -10.26 -16.25 -27.29
CA LYS A 25 -10.08 -16.03 -25.85
C LYS A 25 -8.66 -16.38 -25.42
N ALA A 26 -8.23 -15.83 -24.29
CA ALA A 26 -6.96 -16.18 -23.67
C ALA A 26 -6.81 -17.71 -23.55
N ILE A 27 -5.66 -18.23 -23.98
CA ILE A 27 -5.38 -19.67 -24.08
C ILE A 27 -3.88 -19.93 -24.09
N ASP A 28 -3.50 -21.02 -23.43
CA ASP A 28 -2.17 -21.58 -23.38
C ASP A 28 -2.13 -22.83 -24.28
N VAL A 29 -1.37 -22.77 -25.38
CA VAL A 29 -1.22 -23.87 -26.34
C VAL A 29 0.21 -24.40 -26.27
N PRO A 30 0.47 -25.46 -25.49
CA PRO A 30 1.84 -25.98 -25.28
C PRO A 30 2.37 -26.74 -26.50
N ASN A 31 1.48 -27.16 -27.40
CA ASN A 31 1.82 -27.86 -28.63
C ASN A 31 0.83 -27.47 -29.74
N MET A 32 1.28 -26.66 -30.69
CA MET A 32 0.45 -26.19 -31.81
C MET A 32 0.07 -27.32 -32.77
N SER A 33 0.83 -28.42 -32.82
CA SER A 33 0.53 -29.60 -33.66
C SER A 33 -0.80 -30.28 -33.31
N GLU A 34 -1.41 -29.96 -32.17
CA GLU A 34 -2.73 -30.46 -31.75
C GLU A 34 -3.90 -29.72 -32.44
N TYR A 35 -3.58 -28.69 -33.22
CA TYR A 35 -4.54 -27.86 -33.93
C TYR A 35 -4.23 -27.87 -35.41
N GLU A 36 -5.27 -27.78 -36.23
CA GLU A 36 -5.14 -27.73 -37.69
C GLU A 36 -5.64 -26.38 -38.22
N LEU A 37 -4.94 -25.88 -39.25
CA LEU A 37 -5.38 -24.77 -40.09
C LEU A 37 -6.53 -25.26 -40.98
N VAL A 38 -7.65 -24.53 -40.98
CA VAL A 38 -8.81 -24.87 -41.81
C VAL A 38 -8.57 -24.37 -43.22
N ASN A 39 -8.43 -25.30 -44.16
CA ASN A 39 -8.13 -24.99 -45.54
C ASN A 39 -9.37 -25.11 -46.46
N PRO A 40 -9.61 -24.15 -47.38
CA PRO A 40 -10.72 -24.24 -48.32
C PRO A 40 -10.67 -25.45 -49.27
N ASP A 41 -9.50 -26.05 -49.47
CA ASP A 41 -9.28 -27.22 -50.33
C ASP A 41 -9.50 -28.56 -49.61
N GLY A 42 -9.85 -28.54 -48.32
CA GLY A 42 -10.10 -29.70 -47.48
C GLY A 42 -8.84 -30.45 -47.04
N ARG A 43 -7.64 -29.87 -47.25
CA ARG A 43 -6.37 -30.42 -46.73
C ARG A 43 -5.96 -29.63 -45.50
N ASP A 44 -6.54 -29.99 -44.38
CA ASP A 44 -6.17 -29.42 -43.09
C ASP A 44 -4.70 -29.80 -42.78
N ARG A 45 -3.95 -28.82 -42.27
CA ARG A 45 -2.52 -28.95 -41.96
C ARG A 45 -2.29 -28.60 -40.51
N GLU A 46 -1.32 -29.26 -39.89
CA GLU A 46 -0.90 -28.96 -38.51
C GLU A 46 -0.48 -27.49 -38.40
N LEU A 47 -0.91 -26.85 -37.32
CA LEU A 47 -0.72 -25.41 -37.13
C LEU A 47 0.76 -25.05 -36.94
N ASP A 48 1.58 -25.88 -36.31
CA ASP A 48 2.96 -25.55 -35.94
C ASP A 48 3.88 -25.21 -37.13
N ASP A 49 4.08 -26.14 -38.05
CA ASP A 49 5.05 -26.03 -39.16
C ASP A 49 4.50 -25.28 -40.37
N ASN A 50 3.23 -24.85 -40.32
CA ASN A 50 2.55 -24.24 -41.45
C ASN A 50 2.12 -22.78 -41.21
N VAL A 51 2.35 -22.18 -40.03
CA VAL A 51 2.05 -20.75 -39.84
C VAL A 51 3.11 -19.87 -40.50
N ASP A 52 2.64 -18.91 -41.31
CA ASP A 52 3.49 -17.93 -41.97
C ASP A 52 3.10 -16.48 -41.63
N SER A 53 1.85 -16.24 -41.19
CA SER A 53 1.41 -14.90 -40.79
C SER A 53 0.37 -14.92 -39.67
N LEU A 54 0.23 -13.80 -38.95
CA LEU A 54 -0.72 -13.66 -37.85
C LEU A 54 -1.26 -12.24 -37.66
N LYS A 55 -2.37 -12.15 -36.91
CA LYS A 55 -2.99 -10.92 -36.42
C LYS A 55 -3.54 -11.10 -35.03
N THR A 56 -3.56 -10.02 -34.26
CA THR A 56 -4.15 -9.95 -32.92
C THR A 56 -5.31 -8.98 -32.85
N GLY A 57 -6.25 -9.25 -31.95
CA GLY A 57 -7.36 -8.36 -31.62
C GLY A 57 -6.95 -7.14 -30.80
N ALA A 58 -7.92 -6.28 -30.50
CA ALA A 58 -7.70 -5.01 -29.80
C ALA A 58 -7.21 -5.16 -28.36
N THR A 59 -7.44 -6.32 -27.74
CA THR A 59 -6.92 -6.64 -26.40
C THR A 59 -6.07 -7.92 -26.39
N GLY A 60 -5.77 -8.51 -27.55
CA GLY A 60 -5.00 -9.75 -27.66
C GLY A 60 -3.50 -9.51 -27.61
N TRP A 61 -2.84 -9.98 -26.56
CA TRP A 61 -1.37 -10.00 -26.45
C TRP A 61 -0.86 -11.43 -26.65
N LEU A 62 0.12 -11.63 -27.53
CA LEU A 62 0.56 -12.98 -27.92
C LEU A 62 2.06 -13.18 -27.70
N GLU A 63 2.43 -14.27 -27.01
CA GLU A 63 3.78 -14.83 -26.99
C GLU A 63 3.82 -16.09 -27.86
N LEU A 64 4.62 -16.07 -28.93
CA LEU A 64 4.76 -17.16 -29.90
C LEU A 64 6.17 -17.75 -29.81
N TYR A 65 6.28 -19.07 -29.63
CA TYR A 65 7.53 -19.76 -29.33
C TYR A 65 7.93 -20.74 -30.42
N ILE A 66 9.24 -20.85 -30.66
CA ILE A 66 9.79 -21.78 -31.67
C ILE A 66 9.85 -23.25 -31.22
N LYS A 67 9.61 -23.55 -29.94
CA LYS A 67 9.55 -24.94 -29.44
C LYS A 67 8.27 -25.19 -28.67
N LYS A 68 7.97 -26.47 -28.45
CA LYS A 68 6.86 -26.94 -27.62
C LYS A 68 7.09 -26.53 -26.16
N ASN A 69 6.02 -26.44 -25.39
CA ASN A 69 6.02 -26.10 -23.97
C ASN A 69 6.68 -24.75 -23.67
N TYR A 70 6.45 -23.75 -24.53
CA TYR A 70 6.87 -22.36 -24.33
C TYR A 70 8.40 -22.19 -24.19
N ASP A 71 9.17 -22.96 -24.96
CA ASP A 71 10.64 -22.93 -24.94
C ASP A 71 11.24 -22.29 -26.21
N GLY A 72 12.51 -21.88 -26.12
CA GLY A 72 13.25 -21.26 -27.22
C GLY A 72 13.00 -19.75 -27.37
N ASN A 73 13.30 -19.23 -28.57
CA ASN A 73 13.03 -17.84 -28.92
C ASN A 73 11.53 -17.53 -28.88
N VAL A 74 11.20 -16.32 -28.43
CA VAL A 74 9.81 -15.84 -28.32
C VAL A 74 9.61 -14.58 -29.15
N LEU A 75 8.57 -14.56 -29.98
CA LEU A 75 8.04 -13.38 -30.63
C LEU A 75 6.89 -12.83 -29.78
N ARG A 76 6.99 -11.55 -29.43
CA ARG A 76 5.99 -10.82 -28.63
C ARG A 76 5.19 -9.89 -29.54
N VAL A 77 3.90 -10.14 -29.67
CA VAL A 77 3.00 -9.49 -30.64
C VAL A 77 1.93 -8.69 -29.89
N PRO A 78 1.99 -7.34 -29.87
CA PRO A 78 1.06 -6.52 -29.10
C PRO A 78 -0.35 -6.51 -29.72
N PRO A 79 -1.36 -5.93 -29.05
CA PRO A 79 -2.71 -5.82 -29.59
C PRO A 79 -2.76 -5.03 -30.91
N ASN A 80 -3.79 -5.29 -31.71
CA ASN A 80 -4.00 -4.67 -33.03
C ASN A 80 -2.81 -4.81 -33.99
N SER A 81 -2.03 -5.89 -33.87
CA SER A 81 -0.87 -6.09 -34.72
C SER A 81 -1.17 -6.95 -35.94
N SER A 82 -0.38 -6.76 -36.99
CA SER A 82 -0.40 -7.56 -38.20
C SER A 82 1.02 -7.88 -38.61
N TYR A 83 1.35 -9.17 -38.63
CA TYR A 83 2.66 -9.70 -39.00
C TYR A 83 2.49 -10.54 -40.26
N PRO A 84 2.73 -9.96 -41.45
CA PRO A 84 2.44 -10.63 -42.72
C PRO A 84 3.46 -11.71 -43.04
N ASN A 85 4.68 -11.65 -42.51
CA ASN A 85 5.66 -12.71 -42.73
C ASN A 85 6.40 -13.00 -41.42
N LEU A 86 6.29 -14.23 -40.93
CA LEU A 86 6.96 -14.66 -39.69
C LEU A 86 8.43 -15.05 -39.91
N ASP A 87 8.86 -15.34 -41.14
CA ASP A 87 10.29 -15.55 -41.45
C ASP A 87 11.12 -14.30 -41.14
N ASP A 88 10.55 -13.10 -41.30
CA ASP A 88 11.20 -11.82 -40.93
C ASP A 88 11.60 -11.76 -39.45
N TYR A 89 11.00 -12.60 -38.62
CA TYR A 89 11.23 -12.70 -37.18
C TYR A 89 11.90 -14.02 -36.77
N ASN A 90 12.40 -14.81 -37.73
CA ASN A 90 12.89 -16.17 -37.56
C ASN A 90 11.86 -17.10 -36.89
N MET A 91 10.58 -16.93 -37.23
CA MET A 91 9.46 -17.70 -36.68
C MET A 91 8.76 -18.57 -37.73
N GLY A 92 8.82 -18.22 -39.02
CA GLY A 92 8.07 -18.94 -40.06
C GLY A 92 8.46 -20.42 -40.13
N GLY A 93 7.43 -21.27 -40.23
CA GLY A 93 7.55 -22.74 -40.29
C GLY A 93 8.22 -23.40 -39.09
N ASN A 94 8.43 -22.68 -37.98
CA ASN A 94 9.13 -23.18 -36.79
C ASN A 94 8.35 -22.90 -35.49
N THR A 95 7.13 -22.37 -35.56
CA THR A 95 6.34 -22.05 -34.37
C THR A 95 5.72 -23.31 -33.77
N ASN A 96 5.89 -23.56 -32.48
CA ASN A 96 5.48 -24.83 -31.88
C ASN A 96 4.56 -24.68 -30.67
N SER A 97 4.52 -23.51 -30.04
CA SER A 97 3.60 -23.22 -28.93
C SER A 97 3.31 -21.73 -28.84
N PHE A 98 2.19 -21.34 -28.23
CA PHE A 98 1.87 -19.94 -27.98
C PHE A 98 1.04 -19.74 -26.71
N ARG A 99 1.11 -18.53 -26.15
CA ARG A 99 0.22 -18.06 -25.08
C ARG A 99 -0.49 -16.79 -25.56
N LEU A 100 -1.82 -16.79 -25.54
CA LEU A 100 -2.65 -15.61 -25.80
C LEU A 100 -3.21 -15.09 -24.49
N PHE A 101 -3.08 -13.78 -24.27
CA PHE A 101 -3.53 -13.11 -23.06
C PHE A 101 -4.52 -11.99 -23.42
N SER A 102 -5.50 -11.76 -22.54
CA SER A 102 -6.47 -10.64 -22.66
C SER A 102 -5.97 -9.33 -22.09
N HIS A 103 -4.78 -9.35 -21.48
CA HIS A 103 -4.05 -8.20 -20.95
C HIS A 103 -2.57 -8.40 -21.24
N ARG A 104 -1.78 -7.35 -21.06
CA ARG A 104 -0.32 -7.43 -21.26
C ARG A 104 0.26 -8.53 -20.37
N PRO A 105 1.11 -9.43 -20.89
CA PRO A 105 1.73 -10.45 -20.08
C PRO A 105 2.77 -9.80 -19.16
N ILE A 106 2.80 -10.28 -17.92
CA ILE A 106 3.72 -9.85 -16.87
C ILE A 106 5.20 -9.95 -17.29
N THR A 107 5.51 -10.90 -18.18
CA THR A 107 6.85 -11.18 -18.72
C THR A 107 7.32 -10.16 -19.76
N TRP A 108 6.48 -9.20 -20.17
CA TRP A 108 6.83 -8.22 -21.19
C TRP A 108 7.49 -6.99 -20.57
N PRO A 109 8.70 -6.60 -21.03
CA PRO A 109 9.37 -5.40 -20.54
C PRO A 109 8.50 -4.17 -20.83
N VAL A 110 8.27 -3.33 -19.82
CA VAL A 110 7.53 -2.07 -19.94
C VAL A 110 8.42 -1.02 -20.60
N SER A 111 7.89 -0.28 -21.58
CA SER A 111 8.60 0.85 -22.19
C SER A 111 8.73 2.04 -21.24
N ASP A 112 7.82 2.15 -20.27
CA ASP A 112 7.84 3.15 -19.22
C ASP A 112 7.71 2.46 -17.87
N ILE A 113 8.84 2.25 -17.21
CA ILE A 113 8.88 1.65 -15.87
C ILE A 113 8.27 2.58 -14.82
N ASP A 114 8.06 3.85 -15.12
CA ASP A 114 7.54 4.88 -14.22
C ASP A 114 6.10 5.29 -14.57
N ALA A 115 5.45 4.63 -15.54
CA ALA A 115 4.06 4.93 -15.87
C ALA A 115 3.15 4.67 -14.65
N PRO A 116 2.17 5.56 -14.38
CA PRO A 116 1.17 5.31 -13.35
C PRO A 116 0.32 4.10 -13.72
N GLY A 117 -0.28 3.48 -12.70
CA GLY A 117 -1.08 2.28 -12.84
C GLY A 117 -1.26 1.61 -11.49
N GLU A 118 -2.40 0.98 -11.27
CA GLU A 118 -2.77 0.50 -9.93
C GLU A 118 -2.18 -0.90 -9.64
N CYS A 119 -2.11 -1.78 -10.65
CA CYS A 119 -1.63 -3.15 -10.51
C CYS A 119 -0.23 -3.35 -11.12
N TRP A 120 0.81 -3.43 -10.29
CA TRP A 120 2.19 -3.71 -10.70
C TRP A 120 3.07 -4.17 -9.52
N VAL A 121 4.12 -4.93 -9.81
CA VAL A 121 5.15 -5.34 -8.85
C VAL A 121 6.51 -4.93 -9.40
N ARG A 122 7.34 -4.24 -8.61
CA ARG A 122 8.69 -3.84 -9.02
C ARG A 122 9.71 -4.52 -8.13
N PHE A 123 10.66 -5.20 -8.75
CA PHE A 123 11.75 -5.93 -8.12
C PHE A 123 13.07 -5.20 -8.32
N TYR A 124 13.90 -5.20 -7.29
CA TYR A 124 15.16 -4.48 -7.26
C TYR A 124 16.33 -5.44 -7.01
N GLY A 125 17.40 -5.26 -7.78
CA GLY A 125 18.61 -6.09 -7.73
C GLY A 125 19.54 -5.79 -6.56
N ALA A 126 19.24 -4.77 -5.74
CA ALA A 126 19.98 -4.48 -4.52
C ALA A 126 19.02 -4.07 -3.38
N PRO A 127 19.52 -4.04 -2.12
CA PRO A 127 18.74 -3.57 -0.99
C PRO A 127 18.23 -2.14 -1.20
N ARG A 128 17.21 -1.76 -0.43
CA ARG A 128 16.78 -0.35 -0.29
C ARG A 128 16.32 0.28 -1.61
N PHE A 129 15.77 -0.53 -2.52
CA PHE A 129 15.25 -0.07 -3.80
C PHE A 129 16.33 0.59 -4.69
N SER A 130 17.61 0.28 -4.45
CA SER A 130 18.72 0.74 -5.28
C SER A 130 18.98 -0.28 -6.39
N SER A 131 18.88 0.14 -7.64
CA SER A 131 19.25 -0.70 -8.80
C SER A 131 19.11 0.13 -10.08
N ASP A 132 20.13 0.11 -10.94
CA ASP A 132 20.08 0.74 -12.26
C ASP A 132 19.05 0.07 -13.19
N TYR A 133 18.58 -1.13 -12.85
CA TYR A 133 17.68 -1.94 -13.70
C TYR A 133 16.60 -2.65 -12.88
N PRO A 134 15.68 -1.91 -12.23
CA PRO A 134 14.55 -2.54 -11.56
C PRO A 134 13.72 -3.28 -12.61
N THR A 135 13.20 -4.46 -12.26
CA THR A 135 12.28 -5.20 -13.13
C THR A 135 10.87 -4.94 -12.66
N ARG A 136 10.03 -4.37 -13.53
CA ARG A 136 8.62 -4.13 -13.22
C ARG A 136 7.73 -5.10 -13.99
N VAL A 137 6.82 -5.71 -13.25
CA VAL A 137 5.70 -6.51 -13.69
C VAL A 137 4.46 -5.62 -13.66
N ASN A 138 3.73 -5.51 -14.76
CA ASN A 138 2.50 -4.73 -14.82
C ASN A 138 1.28 -5.62 -15.06
N GLY A 139 0.19 -5.32 -14.37
CA GLY A 139 -1.09 -6.01 -14.47
C GLY A 139 -1.16 -7.33 -13.69
N PRO A 140 -2.37 -7.89 -13.56
CA PRO A 140 -2.58 -9.22 -13.00
C PRO A 140 -2.02 -10.29 -13.95
N GLY A 141 -1.82 -11.51 -13.45
CA GLY A 141 -1.36 -12.64 -14.24
C GLY A 141 -0.45 -13.60 -13.46
N THR A 142 0.09 -14.60 -14.15
CA THR A 142 0.96 -15.62 -13.54
C THR A 142 2.22 -15.83 -14.34
N ALA A 143 3.34 -16.08 -13.66
CA ALA A 143 4.60 -16.49 -14.28
C ALA A 143 5.13 -17.72 -13.54
N ASP A 144 5.11 -18.87 -14.21
CA ASP A 144 5.63 -20.19 -13.81
C ASP A 144 7.16 -20.28 -13.88
N ARG A 145 7.78 -19.43 -14.70
CA ARG A 145 9.22 -19.21 -14.74
C ARG A 145 9.53 -17.74 -14.53
N PHE A 146 9.69 -17.37 -13.27
CA PHE A 146 10.15 -16.06 -12.89
C PHE A 146 11.67 -16.08 -12.68
N SER A 147 12.42 -15.65 -13.69
CA SER A 147 13.86 -15.35 -13.57
C SER A 147 14.05 -13.87 -13.79
N LEU A 148 14.44 -13.18 -12.72
CA LEU A 148 14.89 -11.81 -12.83
C LEU A 148 16.30 -11.79 -13.44
N TRP A 149 16.50 -10.94 -14.44
CA TRP A 149 17.80 -10.67 -15.07
C TRP A 149 18.51 -11.88 -15.70
N GLY A 150 17.79 -12.94 -16.08
CA GLY A 150 18.37 -14.11 -16.77
C GLY A 150 19.31 -14.97 -15.91
N GLY A 151 19.22 -14.85 -14.58
CA GLY A 151 20.05 -15.60 -13.61
C GLY A 151 19.28 -16.04 -12.35
N THR A 152 20.01 -16.59 -11.38
CA THR A 152 19.51 -17.04 -10.06
C THR A 152 19.45 -15.91 -9.02
N ASN A 153 19.50 -14.65 -9.45
CA ASN A 153 19.57 -13.52 -8.51
C ASN A 153 18.20 -13.28 -7.89
N VAL A 154 18.13 -13.47 -6.58
CA VAL A 154 16.98 -13.16 -5.73
C VAL A 154 16.75 -11.65 -5.79
N PRO A 155 15.50 -11.16 -5.90
CA PRO A 155 15.24 -9.77 -5.66
C PRO A 155 15.64 -9.43 -4.23
N TRP A 156 16.43 -8.38 -4.05
CA TRP A 156 16.81 -7.92 -2.72
C TRP A 156 15.70 -7.10 -2.10
N SER A 157 15.04 -6.27 -2.92
CA SER A 157 13.89 -5.49 -2.50
C SER A 157 12.77 -5.55 -3.53
N LEU A 158 11.55 -5.24 -3.11
CA LEU A 158 10.35 -5.24 -3.93
C LEU A 158 9.37 -4.17 -3.47
N THR A 159 8.61 -3.63 -4.41
CA THR A 159 7.47 -2.76 -4.14
C THR A 159 6.25 -3.23 -4.93
N THR A 160 5.05 -3.01 -4.41
CA THR A 160 3.78 -3.32 -5.11
C THR A 160 2.97 -2.05 -5.33
N GLY A 161 2.12 -2.02 -6.35
CA GLY A 161 1.22 -0.92 -6.65
C GLY A 161 -0.04 -0.86 -5.77
N PRO A 162 -0.86 0.20 -5.89
CA PRO A 162 -2.04 0.48 -5.06
C PRO A 162 -3.18 -0.53 -5.12
N SER A 163 -3.31 -1.32 -6.19
CA SER A 163 -4.30 -2.41 -6.28
C SER A 163 -3.63 -3.78 -6.43
N THR A 164 -2.36 -3.88 -6.06
CA THR A 164 -1.56 -5.07 -6.36
C THR A 164 -1.52 -6.06 -5.21
N TRP A 165 -2.00 -7.27 -5.47
CA TRP A 165 -1.81 -8.42 -4.60
C TRP A 165 -0.83 -9.38 -5.28
N VAL A 166 0.23 -9.81 -4.62
CA VAL A 166 1.23 -10.72 -5.20
C VAL A 166 1.52 -11.93 -4.31
N ARG A 167 1.46 -13.12 -4.91
CA ARG A 167 1.99 -14.36 -4.32
C ARG A 167 3.30 -14.71 -4.99
N LEU A 168 4.34 -14.89 -4.18
CA LEU A 168 5.67 -15.32 -4.60
C LEU A 168 5.90 -16.75 -4.10
N TYR A 169 6.34 -17.65 -4.98
CA TYR A 169 6.49 -19.07 -4.65
C TYR A 169 7.94 -19.50 -4.85
N SER A 170 8.43 -20.41 -4.01
CA SER A 170 9.77 -21.00 -4.15
C SER A 170 9.86 -22.10 -5.21
N ASP A 171 8.73 -22.52 -5.77
CA ASP A 171 8.60 -23.59 -6.77
C ASP A 171 8.03 -23.03 -8.08
N ARG A 172 8.44 -23.58 -9.23
CA ARG A 172 7.96 -23.17 -10.56
C ARG A 172 6.49 -23.50 -10.79
N ASP A 173 6.01 -24.59 -10.21
CA ASP A 173 4.64 -25.08 -10.38
C ASP A 173 3.70 -24.51 -9.31
N PHE A 174 4.06 -23.36 -8.73
CA PHE A 174 3.33 -22.69 -7.64
C PHE A 174 3.16 -23.58 -6.39
N GLY A 175 4.09 -24.51 -6.18
CA GLY A 175 4.16 -25.37 -5.00
C GLY A 175 4.68 -24.63 -3.76
N GLY A 176 4.37 -25.18 -2.58
CA GLY A 176 4.79 -24.64 -1.29
C GLY A 176 3.88 -23.53 -0.74
N SER A 177 4.25 -22.97 0.41
CA SER A 177 3.55 -21.82 0.99
C SER A 177 4.06 -20.54 0.33
N PRO A 178 3.20 -19.76 -0.35
CA PRO A 178 3.64 -18.51 -0.96
C PRO A 178 3.94 -17.44 0.09
N ILE A 179 4.76 -16.47 -0.31
CA ILE A 179 4.78 -15.14 0.31
C ILE A 179 3.68 -14.32 -0.35
N SER A 180 2.68 -13.91 0.43
CA SER A 180 1.54 -13.11 0.00
C SER A 180 1.72 -11.67 0.46
N LEU A 181 1.90 -10.74 -0.50
CA LEU A 181 2.06 -9.30 -0.25
C LEU A 181 0.89 -8.52 -0.85
N GLY A 182 0.35 -7.59 -0.07
CA GLY A 182 -0.79 -6.78 -0.48
C GLY A 182 -0.38 -5.49 -1.22
N PRO A 183 -1.35 -4.61 -1.45
CA PRO A 183 -1.11 -3.33 -2.09
C PRO A 183 -0.13 -2.44 -1.33
N ASN A 184 0.54 -1.56 -2.07
CA ASN A 184 1.48 -0.59 -1.53
C ASN A 184 2.61 -1.14 -0.64
N SER A 185 2.96 -2.42 -0.76
CA SER A 185 3.99 -3.06 0.05
C SER A 185 5.38 -2.53 -0.32
N LEU A 186 6.23 -2.30 0.69
CA LEU A 186 7.63 -1.85 0.53
C LEU A 186 8.63 -2.83 1.20
N ILE A 187 9.05 -3.86 0.47
CA ILE A 187 9.99 -4.89 0.93
C ILE A 187 11.44 -4.46 0.71
N GLN A 188 12.16 -4.04 1.74
CA GLN A 188 13.55 -3.57 1.61
C GLN A 188 14.60 -4.68 1.55
N ASN A 189 14.33 -5.83 2.17
CA ASN A 189 15.24 -6.96 2.21
C ASN A 189 14.50 -8.30 2.24
N PHE A 190 14.38 -8.91 1.06
CA PHE A 190 13.66 -10.16 0.86
C PHE A 190 14.31 -11.33 1.62
N SER A 191 15.64 -11.38 1.64
CA SER A 191 16.41 -12.49 2.24
C SER A 191 16.43 -12.46 3.77
N ALA A 192 16.31 -11.26 4.35
CA ALA A 192 16.15 -11.11 5.79
C ALA A 192 14.70 -11.42 6.22
N GLY A 193 13.72 -10.83 5.53
CA GLY A 193 12.32 -10.81 5.97
C GLY A 193 11.52 -12.09 5.76
N PHE A 194 11.88 -12.89 4.76
CA PHE A 194 11.17 -14.13 4.47
C PHE A 194 12.14 -15.30 4.37
N ALA A 195 11.76 -16.46 4.90
CA ALA A 195 12.52 -17.71 4.81
C ALA A 195 12.46 -18.33 3.39
N MET A 196 12.58 -17.51 2.34
CA MET A 196 12.55 -17.93 0.96
C MET A 196 13.89 -17.61 0.31
N SER A 197 14.59 -18.65 -0.14
CA SER A 197 15.90 -18.50 -0.78
C SER A 197 15.80 -17.87 -2.16
N THR A 198 14.78 -18.15 -2.96
CA THR A 198 14.56 -17.51 -4.29
C THR A 198 13.11 -17.72 -4.75
N PRO A 199 12.35 -16.65 -5.11
CA PRO A 199 11.06 -16.83 -5.79
C PRO A 199 11.29 -17.38 -7.20
N GLN A 200 10.65 -18.50 -7.54
CA GLN A 200 10.74 -19.18 -8.85
C GLN A 200 9.50 -18.96 -9.71
N SER A 201 8.36 -18.68 -9.10
CA SER A 201 7.13 -18.32 -9.78
C SER A 201 6.36 -17.26 -9.00
N LEU A 202 5.47 -16.54 -9.68
CA LEU A 202 4.62 -15.53 -9.05
C LEU A 202 3.21 -15.49 -9.65
N LYS A 203 2.26 -15.03 -8.84
CA LYS A 203 0.91 -14.65 -9.26
C LYS A 203 0.64 -13.22 -8.81
N VAL A 204 0.21 -12.36 -9.72
CA VAL A 204 -0.25 -10.99 -9.44
C VAL A 204 -1.74 -10.92 -9.67
N PHE A 205 -2.44 -10.21 -8.78
CA PHE A 205 -3.85 -9.96 -8.85
C PHE A 205 -4.10 -8.45 -8.68
N ASP A 206 -5.10 -7.95 -9.37
CA ASP A 206 -5.64 -6.58 -9.29
C ASP A 206 -6.82 -6.48 -8.29
N THR A 207 -7.28 -7.62 -7.79
CA THR A 207 -8.26 -7.75 -6.71
C THR A 207 -7.79 -8.78 -5.69
N ARG A 208 -8.17 -8.63 -4.43
CA ARG A 208 -7.77 -9.56 -3.38
C ARG A 208 -8.33 -10.97 -3.65
N PRO A 209 -7.50 -12.02 -3.66
CA PRO A 209 -8.00 -13.38 -3.72
C PRO A 209 -8.83 -13.77 -2.47
N ASN A 210 -9.92 -14.53 -2.66
CA ASN A 210 -10.78 -14.97 -1.53
C ASN A 210 -10.05 -15.82 -0.49
N ASP A 211 -8.99 -16.54 -0.90
CA ASP A 211 -8.14 -17.37 -0.05
C ASP A 211 -6.89 -16.62 0.43
N TRP A 212 -6.91 -15.28 0.41
CA TRP A 212 -5.74 -14.48 0.74
C TRP A 212 -5.38 -14.52 2.21
N ILE A 213 -4.23 -15.12 2.51
CA ILE A 213 -3.58 -15.11 3.81
C ILE A 213 -2.29 -14.30 3.63
N PRO A 214 -2.19 -13.09 4.22
CA PRO A 214 -0.98 -12.30 4.15
C PRO A 214 0.17 -13.02 4.84
N SER A 215 1.37 -12.96 4.26
CA SER A 215 2.53 -13.54 4.90
C SER A 215 3.12 -12.56 5.89
N THR A 216 3.18 -12.96 7.16
CA THR A 216 3.93 -12.23 8.17
C THR A 216 5.43 -12.48 7.94
N PRO A 217 6.27 -11.43 7.88
CA PRO A 217 7.72 -11.61 7.92
C PRO A 217 8.08 -12.36 9.19
N ASN A 218 9.23 -13.04 9.20
CA ASN A 218 9.79 -13.49 10.46
C ASN A 218 9.91 -12.28 11.43
N GLY A 219 9.62 -12.48 12.72
CA GLY A 219 9.42 -11.40 13.72
C GLY A 219 10.58 -10.42 13.95
N GLN A 220 11.63 -10.45 13.13
CA GLN A 220 12.75 -9.51 13.09
C GLN A 220 12.69 -8.52 11.92
N ASN A 221 11.65 -8.50 11.07
CA ASN A 221 11.68 -7.78 9.79
C ASN A 221 10.37 -7.09 9.40
N VAL A 222 9.85 -6.29 10.31
CA VAL A 222 8.43 -5.95 10.31
C VAL A 222 8.12 -4.70 9.48
N GLN A 223 9.00 -3.69 9.48
CA GLN A 223 8.84 -2.55 8.56
C GLN A 223 9.16 -2.89 7.10
N THR A 224 9.54 -4.15 6.82
CA THR A 224 9.65 -4.67 5.47
C THR A 224 8.27 -4.73 4.78
N LEU A 225 7.16 -4.55 5.49
CA LEU A 225 5.80 -4.53 4.94
C LEU A 225 5.08 -3.22 5.30
N LEU A 226 5.67 -2.07 4.99
CA LEU A 226 4.88 -0.84 5.01
C LEU A 226 3.89 -0.89 3.85
N SER A 227 2.66 -1.29 4.13
CA SER A 227 1.51 -0.99 3.28
C SER A 227 1.10 0.44 3.62
N LEU A 228 1.14 1.33 2.63
CA LEU A 228 0.44 2.60 2.75
C LEU A 228 -1.05 2.26 2.91
N GLU A 229 -1.70 2.84 3.91
CA GLU A 229 -3.09 2.55 4.22
C GLU A 229 -3.93 2.93 2.99
N GLU A 230 -4.42 1.92 2.27
CA GLU A 230 -5.17 2.10 1.01
C GLU A 230 -6.51 2.80 1.28
N GLN A 231 -7.03 2.65 2.49
CA GLN A 231 -8.33 3.14 2.91
C GLN A 231 -8.12 4.24 3.95
N ASN A 232 -8.60 5.46 3.70
CA ASN A 232 -8.51 6.58 4.64
C ASN A 232 -9.44 6.37 5.85
N ALA A 233 -9.27 5.29 6.62
CA ALA A 233 -10.20 4.87 7.67
C ALA A 233 -10.37 5.95 8.74
N SER A 234 -9.28 6.61 9.13
CA SER A 234 -9.31 7.73 10.08
C SER A 234 -10.08 8.93 9.51
N GLU A 235 -9.85 9.33 8.26
CA GLU A 235 -10.60 10.40 7.58
C GLU A 235 -12.10 10.07 7.45
N SER A 236 -12.42 8.82 7.13
CA SER A 236 -13.80 8.33 7.03
C SER A 236 -14.50 8.41 8.37
N LEU A 237 -13.84 7.99 9.45
CA LEU A 237 -14.34 8.13 10.82
C LEU A 237 -14.47 9.60 11.23
N GLU A 238 -13.50 10.46 10.90
CA GLU A 238 -13.60 11.88 11.18
C GLU A 238 -14.78 12.52 10.47
N SER A 239 -14.94 12.24 9.18
CA SER A 239 -16.02 12.78 8.35
C SER A 239 -17.39 12.32 8.84
N LEU A 240 -17.49 11.07 9.30
CA LEU A 240 -18.67 10.58 9.99
C LEU A 240 -18.96 11.37 11.25
N ILE A 241 -17.98 11.46 12.16
CA ILE A 241 -18.18 12.12 13.45
C ILE A 241 -18.58 13.57 13.22
N ALA A 242 -17.93 14.26 12.29
CA ALA A 242 -18.26 15.61 11.91
C ALA A 242 -19.66 15.76 11.32
N GLY A 243 -20.12 14.79 10.53
CA GLY A 243 -21.47 14.79 9.95
C GLY A 243 -22.58 14.63 11.00
N ILE A 244 -22.33 13.88 12.07
CA ILE A 244 -23.30 13.66 13.16
C ILE A 244 -23.08 14.61 14.36
N ALA A 245 -21.95 15.30 14.39
CA ALA A 245 -21.63 16.29 15.41
C ALA A 245 -22.56 17.51 15.32
N GLY A 246 -23.08 17.94 16.47
CA GLY A 246 -23.95 19.12 16.54
C GLY A 246 -25.32 18.95 15.86
N THR A 247 -25.62 17.77 15.30
CA THR A 247 -26.91 17.45 14.70
C THR A 247 -27.65 16.43 15.56
N VAL A 248 -28.98 16.49 15.54
CA VAL A 248 -29.84 15.38 15.99
C VAL A 248 -30.27 14.66 14.71
N PRO A 249 -29.53 13.64 14.25
CA PRO A 249 -29.86 12.93 13.01
C PRO A 249 -31.21 12.21 13.16
N GLN A 250 -31.75 11.67 12.07
CA GLN A 250 -32.84 10.70 12.21
C GLN A 250 -32.28 9.44 12.89
N VAL A 251 -33.13 8.70 13.61
CA VAL A 251 -32.77 7.41 14.21
C VAL A 251 -32.11 6.55 13.13
N GLY A 252 -31.02 5.84 13.43
CA GLY A 252 -30.28 4.93 12.55
C GLY A 252 -29.34 5.58 11.54
N THR A 253 -29.47 6.87 11.22
CA THR A 253 -28.61 7.51 10.19
C THR A 253 -27.13 7.52 10.58
N ALA A 254 -26.83 7.74 11.87
CA ALA A 254 -25.45 7.74 12.35
C ALA A 254 -24.79 6.36 12.23
N LEU A 255 -25.53 5.29 12.56
CA LEU A 255 -25.06 3.92 12.45
C LEU A 255 -24.98 3.45 11.00
N GLU A 256 -25.86 3.90 10.11
CA GLU A 256 -25.76 3.66 8.67
C GLU A 256 -24.49 4.26 8.08
N TRP A 257 -24.18 5.51 8.42
CA TRP A 257 -22.93 6.15 7.98
C TRP A 257 -21.71 5.42 8.55
N LEU A 258 -21.80 4.87 9.76
CA LEU A 258 -20.73 4.09 10.39
C LEU A 258 -20.45 2.79 9.64
N VAL A 259 -21.50 2.12 9.14
CA VAL A 259 -21.33 1.01 8.19
C VAL A 259 -20.56 1.47 6.98
N GLY A 260 -20.99 2.56 6.34
CA GLY A 260 -20.35 3.06 5.13
C GLY A 260 -18.88 3.43 5.32
N ALA A 261 -18.50 3.93 6.50
CA ALA A 261 -17.12 4.33 6.81
C ALA A 261 -16.20 3.15 7.13
N LEU A 262 -16.68 2.17 7.92
CA LEU A 262 -15.86 1.04 8.41
C LEU A 262 -15.99 -0.23 7.57
N TRP A 263 -17.08 -0.35 6.80
CA TRP A 263 -17.40 -1.48 5.91
C TRP A 263 -17.91 -0.95 4.54
N PRO A 264 -17.08 -0.19 3.79
CA PRO A 264 -17.50 0.48 2.55
C PRO A 264 -17.88 -0.49 1.42
N SER A 265 -17.38 -1.74 1.46
CA SER A 265 -17.65 -2.78 0.48
C SER A 265 -18.49 -3.91 1.09
N PRO A 266 -19.76 -4.09 0.68
CA PRO A 266 -20.56 -5.24 1.12
C PRO A 266 -19.97 -6.59 0.65
N GLN A 267 -19.25 -6.60 -0.46
CA GLN A 267 -18.58 -7.79 -1.01
C GLN A 267 -17.30 -8.12 -0.25
N GLU A 268 -16.61 -7.11 0.28
CA GLU A 268 -15.40 -7.26 1.08
C GLU A 268 -15.49 -6.46 2.39
N PRO A 269 -16.40 -6.83 3.33
CA PRO A 269 -16.64 -6.02 4.53
C PRO A 269 -15.37 -5.81 5.37
N MET A 270 -14.47 -6.79 5.37
CA MET A 270 -13.26 -6.74 6.20
C MET A 270 -12.08 -6.01 5.54
N GLN A 271 -12.23 -5.44 4.33
CA GLN A 271 -11.13 -4.80 3.62
C GLN A 271 -10.44 -3.68 4.42
N VAL A 272 -11.22 -2.80 5.05
CA VAL A 272 -10.70 -1.72 5.90
C VAL A 272 -9.95 -2.30 7.10
N TRP A 273 -10.56 -3.28 7.79
CA TRP A 273 -9.99 -3.92 8.96
C TRP A 273 -8.73 -4.72 8.67
N ASP A 274 -8.66 -5.36 7.51
CA ASP A 274 -7.46 -6.07 7.05
C ASP A 274 -6.36 -5.10 6.66
N SER A 275 -6.70 -3.94 6.09
CA SER A 275 -5.72 -2.86 5.83
C SER A 275 -5.18 -2.31 7.15
N ILE A 276 -6.06 -2.06 8.12
CA ILE A 276 -5.69 -1.68 9.48
C ILE A 276 -4.78 -2.75 10.10
N LYS A 277 -5.14 -4.05 10.02
CA LYS A 277 -4.31 -5.16 10.54
C LYS A 277 -2.94 -5.22 9.90
N LEU A 278 -2.83 -5.09 8.58
CA LEU A 278 -1.54 -5.08 7.89
C LEU A 278 -0.67 -3.91 8.32
N TYR A 279 -1.27 -2.73 8.47
CA TYR A 279 -0.59 -1.56 8.98
C TYR A 279 -0.14 -1.74 10.44
N ILE A 280 -0.98 -2.34 11.29
CA ILE A 280 -0.65 -2.72 12.67
C ILE A 280 0.55 -3.65 12.68
N ASP A 281 0.49 -4.74 11.94
CA ASP A 281 1.54 -5.75 11.94
C ASP A 281 2.87 -5.09 11.56
N ALA A 282 2.86 -4.17 10.60
CA ALA A 282 4.03 -3.40 10.15
C ALA A 282 4.55 -2.34 11.14
N LEU A 283 3.68 -1.76 11.98
CA LEU A 283 4.08 -0.75 12.96
C LEU A 283 4.41 -1.30 14.34
N LEU A 284 3.76 -2.40 14.72
CA LEU A 284 3.64 -2.87 16.11
C LEU A 284 3.98 -4.35 16.30
N SER A 285 4.60 -5.02 15.32
CA SER A 285 4.90 -6.45 15.51
C SER A 285 5.51 -6.75 16.86
N SER A 286 4.97 -7.82 17.47
CA SER A 286 5.15 -8.26 18.85
C SER A 286 4.22 -7.64 19.90
N LEU A 287 3.45 -6.58 19.63
CA LEU A 287 2.47 -6.06 20.60
C LEU A 287 1.14 -6.81 20.59
N ILE A 288 0.70 -7.33 19.44
CA ILE A 288 -0.58 -8.04 19.34
C ILE A 288 -0.34 -9.52 19.13
N GLU A 289 -0.92 -10.35 20.00
CA GLU A 289 -0.96 -11.79 19.79
C GLU A 289 -1.86 -12.14 18.59
N GLN A 290 -1.37 -12.96 17.66
CA GLN A 290 -2.14 -13.38 16.47
C GLN A 290 -3.52 -13.94 16.83
N ALA A 291 -3.60 -14.73 17.91
CA ALA A 291 -4.86 -15.29 18.39
C ALA A 291 -5.87 -14.21 18.81
N LYS A 292 -5.38 -13.11 19.42
CA LYS A 292 -6.19 -11.93 19.74
C LYS A 292 -6.68 -11.29 18.43
N ALA A 293 -5.79 -11.02 17.47
CA ALA A 293 -6.16 -10.42 16.19
C ALA A 293 -7.22 -11.24 15.41
N ASP A 294 -7.10 -12.56 15.37
CA ASP A 294 -8.05 -13.43 14.68
C ASP A 294 -9.43 -13.47 15.38
N TYR A 295 -9.44 -13.45 16.72
CA TYR A 295 -10.67 -13.29 17.49
C TYR A 295 -11.36 -11.95 17.21
N LEU A 296 -10.61 -10.83 17.27
CA LEU A 296 -11.14 -9.49 16.99
C LEU A 296 -11.76 -9.40 15.60
N HIS A 297 -11.12 -10.01 14.60
CA HIS A 297 -11.65 -10.07 13.23
C HIS A 297 -12.99 -10.82 13.17
N SER A 298 -13.12 -11.96 13.85
CA SER A 298 -14.39 -12.70 13.91
C SER A 298 -15.50 -11.89 14.58
N THR A 299 -15.19 -11.21 15.68
CA THR A 299 -16.12 -10.35 16.40
C THR A 299 -16.59 -9.17 15.56
N LEU A 300 -15.69 -8.49 14.85
CA LEU A 300 -16.03 -7.37 13.96
C LEU A 300 -17.03 -7.76 12.87
N ASN A 301 -16.89 -8.95 12.30
CA ASN A 301 -17.83 -9.49 11.32
C ASN A 301 -19.20 -9.84 11.96
N GLY A 302 -19.22 -10.27 13.22
CA GLY A 302 -20.46 -10.45 14.00
C GLY A 302 -21.21 -9.13 14.17
N ILE A 303 -20.52 -8.12 14.71
CA ILE A 303 -21.03 -6.76 14.90
C ILE A 303 -21.56 -6.19 13.58
N TYR A 304 -20.81 -6.31 12.49
CA TYR A 304 -21.24 -5.86 11.16
C TYR A 304 -22.60 -6.44 10.77
N ARG A 305 -22.80 -7.76 10.92
CA ARG A 305 -24.06 -8.43 10.54
C ARG A 305 -25.24 -7.95 11.37
N VAL A 306 -25.05 -7.78 12.68
CA VAL A 306 -26.11 -7.27 13.57
C VAL A 306 -26.42 -5.82 13.25
N LEU A 307 -25.40 -5.00 12.97
CA LEU A 307 -25.56 -3.58 12.66
C LEU A 307 -26.25 -3.35 11.31
N ILE A 308 -25.94 -4.16 10.29
CA ILE A 308 -26.71 -4.19 9.02
C ILE A 308 -28.17 -4.58 9.27
N SER A 309 -28.41 -5.63 10.08
CA SER A 309 -29.77 -6.08 10.40
C SER A 309 -30.56 -5.00 11.14
N TYR A 310 -29.90 -4.29 12.07
CA TYR A 310 -30.46 -3.15 12.78
C TYR A 310 -30.83 -2.02 11.79
N ASN A 311 -29.94 -1.65 10.87
CA ASN A 311 -30.21 -0.59 9.89
C ASN A 311 -31.34 -0.94 8.93
N GLN A 312 -31.51 -2.22 8.59
CA GLN A 312 -32.60 -2.69 7.72
C GLN A 312 -33.95 -2.82 8.42
N ALA A 313 -33.98 -2.92 9.76
CA ALA A 313 -35.22 -3.05 10.51
C ALA A 313 -36.01 -1.73 10.53
N GLU A 314 -37.33 -1.84 10.29
CA GLU A 314 -38.26 -0.71 10.31
C GLU A 314 -38.34 -0.06 11.70
N TYR A 315 -38.43 1.27 11.72
CA TYR A 315 -38.61 2.04 12.94
C TYR A 315 -39.97 1.78 13.59
N GLY A 316 -40.02 1.95 14.91
CA GLY A 316 -41.25 1.74 15.67
C GLY A 316 -41.68 0.27 15.75
N THR A 317 -40.75 -0.66 15.55
CA THR A 317 -40.98 -2.11 15.70
C THR A 317 -40.25 -2.65 16.93
N SER A 318 -40.82 -3.65 17.59
CA SER A 318 -40.13 -4.36 18.69
C SER A 318 -38.86 -5.07 18.22
N GLN A 319 -38.78 -5.42 16.93
CA GLN A 319 -37.58 -5.98 16.31
C GLN A 319 -36.41 -4.99 16.35
N LYS A 320 -36.64 -3.70 16.09
CA LYS A 320 -35.60 -2.65 16.15
C LYS A 320 -34.97 -2.57 17.54
N GLY A 321 -35.80 -2.52 18.58
CA GLY A 321 -35.34 -2.51 19.97
C GLY A 321 -34.59 -3.78 20.37
N SER A 322 -35.06 -4.96 19.92
CA SER A 322 -34.37 -6.22 20.15
C SER A 322 -32.98 -6.24 19.50
N LEU A 323 -32.88 -5.83 18.23
CA LEU A 323 -31.60 -5.79 17.50
C LEU A 323 -30.63 -4.79 18.12
N PHE A 324 -31.13 -3.62 18.54
CA PHE A 324 -30.31 -2.61 19.21
C PHE A 324 -29.75 -3.12 20.54
N SER A 325 -30.60 -3.75 21.37
CA SER A 325 -30.16 -4.36 22.63
C SER A 325 -29.15 -5.49 22.41
N SER A 326 -29.35 -6.32 21.38
CA SER A 326 -28.39 -7.36 21.01
C SER A 326 -27.04 -6.75 20.63
N LEU A 327 -27.05 -5.72 19.78
CA LEU A 327 -25.84 -5.01 19.34
C LEU A 327 -25.09 -4.36 20.50
N LEU A 328 -25.80 -3.63 21.36
CA LEU A 328 -25.19 -2.98 22.53
C LEU A 328 -24.62 -4.01 23.52
N THR A 329 -25.29 -5.16 23.67
CA THR A 329 -24.81 -6.26 24.53
C THR A 329 -23.54 -6.89 23.94
N GLU A 330 -23.50 -7.17 22.64
CA GLU A 330 -22.34 -7.75 21.95
C GLU A 330 -21.12 -6.83 22.05
N VAL A 331 -21.27 -5.55 21.68
CA VAL A 331 -20.17 -4.57 21.74
C VAL A 331 -19.63 -4.41 23.17
N ARG A 332 -20.50 -4.42 24.20
CA ARG A 332 -20.07 -4.34 25.61
C ARG A 332 -19.42 -5.63 26.11
N ALA A 333 -19.95 -6.79 25.71
CA ALA A 333 -19.38 -8.08 26.10
C ALA A 333 -17.97 -8.25 25.54
N ASP A 334 -17.73 -7.76 24.33
CA ASP A 334 -16.44 -7.88 23.67
C ASP A 334 -15.49 -6.70 23.96
N GLN A 335 -15.96 -5.65 24.64
CA GLN A 335 -15.17 -4.47 25.00
C GLN A 335 -13.80 -4.83 25.63
N PRO A 336 -13.66 -5.80 26.56
CA PRO A 336 -12.37 -6.14 27.15
C PRO A 336 -11.31 -6.66 26.17
N TYR A 337 -11.73 -7.14 24.99
CA TYR A 337 -10.80 -7.60 23.96
C TYR A 337 -10.23 -6.44 23.13
N PHE A 338 -10.97 -5.33 23.05
CA PHE A 338 -10.62 -4.13 22.29
C PHE A 338 -10.12 -2.97 23.17
N VAL A 339 -10.49 -2.96 24.44
CA VAL A 339 -10.13 -1.95 25.43
C VAL A 339 -9.45 -2.69 26.57
N ASP A 340 -8.12 -2.65 26.58
CA ASP A 340 -7.31 -3.19 27.67
C ASP A 340 -6.80 -2.02 28.52
N PRO A 341 -7.37 -1.77 29.71
CA PRO A 341 -6.93 -0.66 30.56
C PRO A 341 -5.52 -0.83 31.11
N ASP A 342 -5.03 -2.08 31.21
CA ASP A 342 -3.72 -2.41 31.75
C ASP A 342 -2.64 -2.30 30.66
N ASP A 343 -2.99 -2.56 29.41
CA ASP A 343 -2.15 -2.35 28.23
C ASP A 343 -2.92 -1.73 27.05
N PRO A 344 -3.26 -0.43 27.12
CA PRO A 344 -4.00 0.24 26.06
C PRO A 344 -3.18 0.36 24.76
N SER A 345 -1.86 0.17 24.84
CA SER A 345 -0.96 0.28 23.69
C SER A 345 -1.10 -0.90 22.72
N SER A 346 -1.29 -2.12 23.23
CA SER A 346 -1.47 -3.32 22.39
C SER A 346 -2.84 -3.39 21.72
N THR A 347 -3.82 -2.60 22.17
CA THR A 347 -5.18 -2.62 21.59
C THR A 347 -5.55 -1.34 20.86
N LEU A 348 -4.75 -0.28 20.96
CA LEU A 348 -5.04 1.08 20.51
C LEU A 348 -5.74 1.16 19.13
N ILE A 349 -5.24 0.40 18.16
CA ILE A 349 -5.67 0.53 16.77
C ILE A 349 -7.06 -0.09 16.54
N TYR A 350 -7.42 -1.17 17.25
CA TYR A 350 -8.80 -1.68 17.25
C TYR A 350 -9.68 -0.93 18.24
N MET A 351 -9.08 -0.44 19.33
CA MET A 351 -9.78 0.29 20.38
C MET A 351 -10.48 1.53 19.84
N ILE A 352 -9.84 2.31 18.96
CA ILE A 352 -10.39 3.57 18.44
C ILE A 352 -11.67 3.36 17.61
N PRO A 353 -11.69 2.54 16.55
CA PRO A 353 -12.92 2.34 15.79
C PRO A 353 -14.00 1.63 16.63
N MET A 354 -13.64 0.71 17.52
CA MET A 354 -14.60 0.05 18.42
C MET A 354 -15.19 0.98 19.47
N SER A 355 -14.38 1.84 20.05
CA SER A 355 -14.83 2.89 20.97
C SER A 355 -15.74 3.89 20.24
N THR A 356 -15.44 4.18 18.98
CA THR A 356 -16.32 5.03 18.15
C THR A 356 -17.69 4.38 17.95
N ILE A 357 -17.74 3.08 17.62
CA ILE A 357 -19.00 2.32 17.53
C ILE A 357 -19.77 2.38 18.85
N LEU A 358 -19.10 2.09 19.97
CA LEU A 358 -19.73 2.12 21.29
C LEU A 358 -20.29 3.52 21.62
N ILE A 359 -19.52 4.58 21.42
CA ILE A 359 -19.97 5.95 21.72
C ILE A 359 -21.18 6.32 20.84
N VAL A 360 -21.16 5.98 19.55
CA VAL A 360 -22.29 6.24 18.63
C VAL A 360 -23.54 5.48 19.07
N LEU A 361 -23.40 4.20 19.46
CA LEU A 361 -24.52 3.40 19.99
C LEU A 361 -25.10 4.01 21.27
N LEU A 362 -24.26 4.36 22.24
CA LEU A 362 -24.72 4.98 23.49
C LEU A 362 -25.42 6.32 23.24
N ARG A 363 -24.89 7.11 22.31
CA ARG A 363 -25.50 8.39 21.91
C ARG A 363 -26.86 8.18 21.27
N GLU A 364 -26.98 7.20 20.39
CA GLU A 364 -28.22 6.83 19.73
C GLU A 364 -29.28 6.36 20.74
N GLN A 365 -28.89 5.55 21.72
CA GLN A 365 -29.75 5.16 22.84
C GLN A 365 -30.25 6.38 23.60
N ALA A 366 -29.36 7.31 23.95
CA ALA A 366 -29.70 8.50 24.74
C ALA A 366 -30.62 9.48 23.99
N LEU A 367 -30.53 9.54 22.66
CA LEU A 367 -31.32 10.46 21.83
C LEU A 367 -32.67 9.87 21.39
N PHE A 368 -32.73 8.57 21.11
CA PHE A 368 -33.85 7.93 20.40
C PHE A 368 -34.43 6.72 21.12
N TYR A 369 -34.31 6.70 22.46
CA TYR A 369 -34.77 5.58 23.27
C TYR A 369 -36.23 5.21 22.98
N GLU A 370 -37.13 6.20 22.94
CA GLU A 370 -38.56 5.94 22.78
C GLU A 370 -38.89 5.39 21.38
N GLU A 371 -38.20 5.86 20.35
CA GLU A 371 -38.35 5.35 18.98
C GLU A 371 -37.79 3.94 18.81
N ILE A 372 -36.71 3.60 19.53
CA ILE A 372 -36.06 2.29 19.48
C ILE A 372 -36.85 1.26 20.28
N TYR A 373 -37.31 1.60 21.49
CA TYR A 373 -37.89 0.66 22.44
C TYR A 373 -39.42 0.72 22.56
N LEU A 374 -40.07 1.69 21.91
CA LEU A 374 -41.52 1.91 21.98
C LEU A 374 -42.04 2.20 23.40
N GLU A 375 -41.17 2.67 24.29
CA GLU A 375 -41.52 3.05 25.64
C GLU A 375 -40.73 4.27 26.12
N LYS A 376 -41.30 4.99 27.10
CA LYS A 376 -40.68 6.18 27.68
C LYS A 376 -39.38 5.85 28.40
N ASP A 377 -38.32 6.62 28.13
CA ASP A 377 -37.07 6.50 28.86
C ASP A 377 -37.22 7.01 30.30
N LYS A 378 -37.09 6.09 31.27
CA LYS A 378 -37.19 6.40 32.70
C LYS A 378 -35.86 6.88 33.28
N ILE A 379 -34.76 6.71 32.55
CA ILE A 379 -33.38 6.97 32.98
C ILE A 379 -32.60 7.78 31.93
N ALA A 380 -33.28 8.64 31.17
CA ALA A 380 -32.69 9.42 30.08
C ALA A 380 -31.44 10.21 30.47
N GLU A 381 -31.42 10.79 31.67
CA GLU A 381 -30.26 11.53 32.16
C GLU A 381 -29.07 10.61 32.47
N GLU A 382 -29.34 9.38 32.92
CA GLU A 382 -28.30 8.36 33.12
C GLU A 382 -27.69 7.94 31.78
N HIS A 383 -28.50 7.73 30.73
CA HIS A 383 -27.98 7.43 29.39
C HIS A 383 -27.06 8.54 28.85
N LYS A 384 -27.40 9.82 29.04
CA LYS A 384 -26.52 10.95 28.66
C LYS A 384 -25.21 10.97 29.45
N ASN A 385 -25.28 10.70 30.76
CA ASN A 385 -24.09 10.63 31.61
C ASN A 385 -23.18 9.48 31.17
N ILE A 386 -23.75 8.31 30.86
CA ILE A 386 -23.00 7.15 30.35
C ILE A 386 -22.24 7.50 29.06
N VAL A 387 -22.85 8.26 28.13
CA VAL A 387 -22.16 8.72 26.92
C VAL A 387 -20.95 9.59 27.28
N SER A 388 -21.13 10.58 28.16
CA SER A 388 -20.08 11.53 28.54
C SER A 388 -18.94 10.87 29.33
N GLU A 389 -19.27 9.92 30.20
CA GLU A 389 -18.29 9.11 30.94
C GLU A 389 -17.46 8.24 29.99
N ASN A 390 -18.08 7.56 29.04
CA ASN A 390 -17.38 6.74 28.05
C ASN A 390 -16.48 7.59 27.15
N ILE A 391 -16.96 8.74 26.66
CA ILE A 391 -16.12 9.69 25.90
C ILE A 391 -14.88 10.05 26.71
N THR A 392 -15.04 10.41 27.99
CA THR A 392 -13.92 10.82 28.86
C THR A 392 -12.92 9.68 29.09
N GLN A 393 -13.42 8.51 29.50
CA GLN A 393 -12.60 7.34 29.83
C GLN A 393 -11.84 6.82 28.60
N LEU A 394 -12.54 6.63 27.48
CA LEU A 394 -11.94 6.09 26.26
C LEU A 394 -10.96 7.09 25.64
N THR A 395 -11.23 8.40 25.72
CA THR A 395 -10.27 9.42 25.29
C THR A 395 -8.99 9.36 26.12
N ALA A 396 -9.09 9.22 27.44
CA ALA A 396 -7.93 9.10 28.31
C ALA A 396 -7.11 7.83 28.00
N LEU A 397 -7.79 6.70 27.80
CA LEU A 397 -7.15 5.42 27.43
C LEU A 397 -6.44 5.50 26.07
N ALA A 398 -7.07 6.08 25.05
CA ALA A 398 -6.46 6.25 23.73
C ALA A 398 -5.18 7.09 23.78
N ASN A 399 -5.22 8.20 24.52
CA ASN A 399 -4.05 9.06 24.67
C ASN A 399 -2.94 8.38 25.49
N SER A 400 -3.27 7.59 26.53
CA SER A 400 -2.27 6.80 27.27
C SER A 400 -1.67 5.72 26.38
N GLY A 401 -2.50 4.93 25.71
CA GLY A 401 -2.06 3.85 24.81
C GLY A 401 -1.12 4.36 23.71
N ALA A 402 -1.40 5.52 23.12
CA ALA A 402 -0.50 6.12 22.13
C ALA A 402 0.84 6.56 22.74
N LYS A 403 0.83 7.13 23.94
CA LYS A 403 2.06 7.49 24.66
C LYS A 403 2.89 6.24 24.99
N ASP A 404 2.25 5.19 25.46
CA ASP A 404 2.89 3.93 25.86
C ASP A 404 3.44 3.20 24.62
N ALA A 405 2.70 3.19 23.51
CA ALA A 405 3.16 2.67 22.22
C ALA A 405 4.41 3.40 21.71
N LEU A 406 4.46 4.73 21.83
CA LEU A 406 5.63 5.52 21.45
C LEU A 406 6.86 5.18 22.31
N VAL A 407 6.68 5.07 23.62
CA VAL A 407 7.76 4.67 24.55
C VAL A 407 8.26 3.27 24.21
N TRP A 408 7.35 2.32 24.01
CA TRP A 408 7.70 0.96 23.60
C TRP A 408 8.50 0.96 22.30
N ARG A 409 8.04 1.67 21.27
CA ARG A 409 8.68 1.68 19.94
C ARG A 409 10.11 2.23 19.99
N ILE A 410 10.33 3.32 20.73
CA ILE A 410 11.65 3.91 20.94
C ILE A 410 12.55 2.95 21.73
N GLY A 411 12.00 2.25 22.71
CA GLY A 411 12.71 1.27 23.54
C GLY A 411 13.19 0.02 22.79
N GLN A 412 12.70 -0.24 21.58
CA GLN A 412 13.19 -1.33 20.71
C GLN A 412 14.53 -1.03 20.02
N ILE A 413 15.00 0.22 20.09
CA ILE A 413 16.23 0.65 19.43
C ILE A 413 17.37 0.54 20.45
N GLU A 414 18.40 -0.22 20.11
CA GLU A 414 19.49 -0.54 21.02
C GLU A 414 20.87 -0.53 20.35
N ILE A 415 21.91 -0.65 21.17
CA ILE A 415 23.30 -0.78 20.71
C ILE A 415 23.71 -2.25 20.78
N SER A 416 24.11 -2.81 19.64
CA SER A 416 24.73 -4.13 19.56
C SER A 416 26.26 -4.00 19.58
N ASN A 417 26.94 -4.91 20.28
CA ASN A 417 28.40 -5.04 20.28
C ASN A 417 28.80 -6.37 19.64
N GLU A 418 29.40 -6.30 18.45
CA GLU A 418 29.83 -7.48 17.71
C GLU A 418 31.33 -7.37 17.42
N GLY A 419 32.12 -8.24 18.06
CA GLY A 419 33.57 -8.30 17.84
C GLY A 419 34.30 -7.00 18.21
N GLY A 420 33.87 -6.30 19.27
CA GLY A 420 34.48 -5.05 19.72
C GLY A 420 34.10 -3.83 18.87
N SER A 421 33.05 -3.96 18.06
CA SER A 421 32.51 -2.91 17.21
C SER A 421 31.07 -2.62 17.64
N TYR A 422 30.68 -1.35 17.67
CA TYR A 422 29.34 -0.93 18.09
C TYR A 422 28.46 -0.63 16.87
N TYR A 423 27.18 -0.99 16.96
CA TYR A 423 26.17 -0.75 15.95
C TYR A 423 24.90 -0.26 16.64
N VAL A 424 24.19 0.67 16.04
CA VAL A 424 22.80 0.97 16.41
C VAL A 424 21.91 0.05 15.60
N ILE A 425 21.07 -0.72 16.29
CA ILE A 425 20.10 -1.62 15.67
C ILE A 425 18.68 -1.19 16.04
N ASP A 426 17.78 -1.34 15.08
CA ASP A 426 16.35 -1.14 15.24
C ASP A 426 15.67 -2.34 14.60
N PRO A 427 15.50 -3.45 15.36
CA PRO A 427 15.02 -4.72 14.85
C PRO A 427 13.63 -4.62 14.18
N PRO A 428 12.63 -3.90 14.73
CA PRO A 428 11.36 -3.71 14.03
C PRO A 428 11.54 -3.12 12.63
N ALA A 429 12.51 -2.22 12.45
CA ALA A 429 12.82 -1.61 11.15
C ALA A 429 13.79 -2.41 10.27
N ASN A 430 14.28 -3.57 10.71
CA ASN A 430 15.41 -4.27 10.11
C ASN A 430 16.60 -3.34 9.82
N TYR A 431 16.82 -2.38 10.70
CA TYR A 431 17.87 -1.39 10.54
C TYR A 431 19.08 -1.80 11.37
N LYS A 432 20.25 -1.72 10.73
CA LYS A 432 21.55 -1.81 11.38
C LYS A 432 22.44 -0.74 10.77
N SER A 433 22.98 0.11 11.62
CA SER A 433 23.91 1.17 11.20
C SER A 433 25.23 0.59 10.68
N GLY A 434 26.06 1.47 10.12
CA GLY A 434 27.49 1.20 9.98
C GLY A 434 28.18 0.94 11.34
N LYS A 435 29.43 0.45 11.27
CA LYS A 435 30.28 0.24 12.44
C LYS A 435 30.71 1.57 13.05
N TYR A 436 30.57 1.69 14.36
CA TYR A 436 31.07 2.82 15.14
C TYR A 436 32.36 2.50 15.90
N PRO A 437 33.29 3.48 16.00
CA PRO A 437 34.61 3.26 16.60
C PRO A 437 34.59 3.20 18.14
N SER A 438 33.52 3.66 18.78
CA SER A 438 33.39 3.67 20.25
C SER A 438 31.93 3.61 20.70
N LEU A 439 31.71 3.21 21.96
CA LEU A 439 30.38 3.21 22.57
C LEU A 439 29.78 4.61 22.62
N ALA A 440 30.56 5.63 23.00
CA ALA A 440 30.09 7.01 23.09
C ALA A 440 29.55 7.53 21.75
N PHE A 441 30.22 7.20 20.64
CA PHE A 441 29.72 7.54 19.31
C PHE A 441 28.44 6.77 18.97
N ALA A 442 28.35 5.48 19.32
CA ALA A 442 27.13 4.71 19.14
C ALA A 442 25.95 5.22 19.97
N GLU A 443 26.19 5.76 21.18
CA GLU A 443 25.17 6.37 22.04
C GLU A 443 24.61 7.66 21.44
N GLU A 444 25.45 8.50 20.83
CA GLU A 444 24.97 9.69 20.10
C GLU A 444 24.09 9.28 18.91
N GLN A 445 24.53 8.28 18.15
CA GLN A 445 23.80 7.76 16.99
C GLN A 445 22.49 7.04 17.40
N LEU A 446 22.47 6.42 18.58
CA LEU A 446 21.26 5.85 19.17
C LEU A 446 20.22 6.95 19.42
N LEU A 447 20.61 8.06 20.06
CA LEU A 447 19.70 9.18 20.33
C LEU A 447 19.17 9.83 19.05
N GLN A 448 20.02 9.96 18.02
CA GLN A 448 19.58 10.46 16.71
C GLN A 448 18.55 9.51 16.07
N ARG A 449 18.81 8.20 16.07
CA ARG A 449 17.88 7.21 15.53
C ARG A 449 16.57 7.18 16.32
N GLN A 450 16.62 7.23 17.65
CA GLN A 450 15.44 7.30 18.51
C GLN A 450 14.61 8.55 18.26
N SER A 451 15.25 9.70 18.03
CA SER A 451 14.58 10.96 17.69
C SER A 451 13.89 10.89 16.33
N TYR A 452 14.58 10.35 15.33
CA TYR A 452 14.02 10.10 13.99
C TYR A 452 12.80 9.17 14.06
N VAL A 453 12.96 7.97 14.62
CA VAL A 453 11.87 6.98 14.71
C VAL A 453 10.72 7.53 15.56
N GLY A 454 11.03 8.16 16.69
CA GLY A 454 10.03 8.74 17.58
C GLY A 454 9.20 9.83 16.89
N ASN A 455 9.81 10.65 16.04
CA ASN A 455 9.10 11.67 15.26
C ASN A 455 8.16 11.04 14.22
N GLU A 456 8.68 10.13 13.38
CA GLU A 456 7.87 9.47 12.35
C GLU A 456 6.72 8.68 12.97
N TYR A 457 6.99 7.96 14.06
CA TYR A 457 5.97 7.18 14.76
C TYR A 457 4.90 8.07 15.41
N LYS A 458 5.30 9.20 15.99
CA LYS A 458 4.36 10.19 16.54
C LYS A 458 3.44 10.78 15.46
N ILE A 459 3.96 11.05 14.26
CA ILE A 459 3.14 11.52 13.13
C ILE A 459 2.04 10.51 12.80
N GLN A 460 2.40 9.23 12.75
CA GLN A 460 1.44 8.16 12.48
C GLN A 460 0.40 8.00 13.60
N LEU A 461 0.83 8.09 14.87
CA LEU A 461 -0.09 8.09 16.01
C LEU A 461 -1.02 9.31 16.03
N ASP A 462 -0.57 10.49 15.60
CA ASP A 462 -1.41 11.70 15.52
C ASP A 462 -2.59 11.50 14.57
N ALA A 463 -2.32 10.89 13.42
CA ALA A 463 -3.33 10.55 12.41
C ALA A 463 -4.28 9.45 12.91
N LEU A 464 -3.75 8.40 13.54
CA LEU A 464 -4.58 7.35 14.14
C LEU A 464 -5.53 7.90 15.23
N LEU A 465 -5.05 8.84 16.06
CA LEU A 465 -5.83 9.46 17.13
C LEU A 465 -6.79 10.54 16.64
N SER A 466 -6.87 10.79 15.35
CA SER A 466 -7.63 11.90 14.81
C SER A 466 -9.15 11.79 15.11
N PRO A 467 -9.79 10.60 15.02
CA PRO A 467 -11.19 10.44 15.43
C PRO A 467 -11.44 10.69 16.93
N VAL A 468 -10.46 10.36 17.79
CA VAL A 468 -10.54 10.51 19.25
C VAL A 468 -10.76 11.98 19.64
N ARG A 469 -10.14 12.91 18.91
CA ARG A 469 -10.27 14.36 19.16
C ARG A 469 -11.68 14.86 18.93
N LEU A 470 -12.46 14.12 18.14
CA LEU A 470 -13.81 14.48 17.76
C LEU A 470 -14.87 13.83 18.65
N TRP A 471 -14.53 12.83 19.47
CA TRP A 471 -15.51 12.19 20.38
C TRP A 471 -16.20 13.18 21.31
N LYS A 472 -15.54 14.29 21.70
CA LYS A 472 -16.16 15.39 22.46
C LYS A 472 -17.41 15.97 21.76
N TYR A 473 -17.49 15.90 20.43
CA TYR A 473 -18.64 16.35 19.64
C TYR A 473 -19.79 15.35 19.61
N LEU A 474 -19.57 14.12 20.08
CA LEU A 474 -20.61 13.09 20.20
C LEU A 474 -21.39 13.16 21.52
N SER A 475 -20.99 14.03 22.46
CA SER A 475 -21.80 14.27 23.65
C SER A 475 -23.20 14.75 23.26
N VAL A 476 -24.23 14.22 23.92
CA VAL A 476 -25.65 14.48 23.63
C VAL A 476 -25.98 15.97 23.73
N GLU A 477 -25.28 16.70 24.60
CA GLU A 477 -25.51 18.13 24.83
C GLU A 477 -24.71 19.03 23.88
N ASN A 478 -23.80 18.46 23.10
CA ASN A 478 -22.93 19.23 22.22
C ASN A 478 -23.65 19.60 20.92
N THR A 479 -23.81 20.90 20.70
CA THR A 479 -24.42 21.48 19.49
C THR A 479 -23.40 22.05 18.51
N LYS A 480 -22.11 21.98 18.84
CA LYS A 480 -21.04 22.48 17.98
C LYS A 480 -20.74 21.46 16.88
N VAL A 481 -20.48 21.98 15.69
CA VAL A 481 -19.98 21.21 14.55
C VAL A 481 -18.47 21.48 14.45
N PRO A 482 -17.62 20.45 14.32
CA PRO A 482 -16.20 20.67 14.11
C PRO A 482 -15.94 21.35 12.76
N THR A 483 -14.87 22.12 12.68
CA THR A 483 -14.42 22.78 11.45
C THR A 483 -13.19 22.08 10.89
N ARG A 484 -13.03 22.09 9.57
CA ARG A 484 -11.81 21.59 8.93
C ARG A 484 -10.71 22.64 8.98
N GLU A 485 -9.52 22.23 9.38
CA GLU A 485 -8.30 23.04 9.36
C GLU A 485 -7.17 22.30 8.65
N TYR A 486 -6.26 23.06 8.04
CA TYR A 486 -5.02 22.51 7.51
C TYR A 486 -4.05 22.23 8.63
N HIS A 487 -3.62 20.98 8.73
CA HIS A 487 -2.58 20.57 9.65
C HIS A 487 -1.30 20.27 8.89
N GLN A 488 -0.15 20.70 9.43
CA GLN A 488 1.16 20.40 8.88
C GLN A 488 1.98 19.64 9.91
N VAL A 489 2.66 18.59 9.45
CA VAL A 489 3.65 17.84 10.23
C VAL A 489 4.94 17.76 9.45
N GLN A 490 6.07 17.68 10.15
CA GLN A 490 7.39 17.60 9.52
C GLN A 490 8.05 16.28 9.85
N SER A 491 8.64 15.64 8.84
CA SER A 491 9.57 14.54 9.07
C SER A 491 10.76 15.03 9.89
N PHE A 492 11.56 14.08 10.39
CA PHE A 492 12.87 14.44 10.90
C PHE A 492 13.79 14.93 9.76
N LEU A 493 14.86 15.65 10.11
CA LEU A 493 15.88 16.05 9.13
C LEU A 493 16.72 14.83 8.76
N ILE A 494 16.71 14.47 7.48
CA ILE A 494 17.42 13.30 6.97
C ILE A 494 18.82 13.73 6.53
N SER A 495 19.82 13.39 7.33
CA SER A 495 21.27 13.56 7.07
C SER A 495 22.09 12.89 8.18
N ASP A 496 23.33 12.47 7.88
CA ASP A 496 24.32 12.10 8.90
C ASP A 496 25.31 13.25 9.20
N ASN A 497 25.16 14.43 8.57
CA ASN A 497 26.10 15.56 8.68
C ASN A 497 25.57 16.76 9.49
N ASP A 498 26.51 17.46 10.13
CA ASP A 498 26.28 18.67 10.95
C ASP A 498 25.91 19.90 10.07
N PRO A 499 25.03 20.82 10.51
CA PRO A 499 24.41 21.87 9.70
C PRO A 499 25.33 23.06 9.41
N SER A 500 26.64 22.83 9.27
CA SER A 500 27.62 23.84 8.81
C SER A 500 27.37 24.36 7.37
N GLN A 501 26.29 23.87 6.75
CA GLN A 501 25.88 24.07 5.38
C GLN A 501 24.81 25.15 5.25
N THR A 502 24.49 25.57 4.02
CA THR A 502 23.50 26.64 3.79
C THR A 502 22.08 26.08 3.96
N PRO A 503 21.26 26.60 4.89
CA PRO A 503 19.88 26.15 5.02
C PRO A 503 19.03 26.62 3.83
N PHE A 504 18.02 25.84 3.47
CA PHE A 504 16.99 26.22 2.51
C PHE A 504 15.60 25.86 3.03
N LYS A 505 14.58 26.54 2.50
CA LYS A 505 13.17 26.27 2.81
C LYS A 505 12.30 26.76 1.66
N ASP A 506 11.44 25.87 1.16
CA ASP A 506 10.38 26.26 0.24
C ASP A 506 9.18 26.84 1.02
N ASP A 507 8.52 27.83 0.44
CA ASP A 507 7.28 28.42 0.97
C ASP A 507 6.24 28.63 -0.16
N PRO A 508 5.73 27.52 -0.73
CA PRO A 508 4.84 27.57 -1.88
C PRO A 508 3.41 27.94 -1.48
N SER A 509 2.69 28.63 -2.37
CA SER A 509 1.24 28.86 -2.26
C SER A 509 0.39 27.84 -3.02
N SER A 510 1.03 26.89 -3.71
CA SER A 510 0.40 25.93 -4.62
C SER A 510 0.90 24.52 -4.37
N PRO A 511 0.10 23.47 -4.68
CA PRO A 511 0.48 22.08 -4.43
C PRO A 511 1.68 21.66 -5.29
N VAL A 512 2.38 20.61 -4.86
CA VAL A 512 3.42 19.97 -5.67
C VAL A 512 2.77 19.28 -6.87
N THR A 513 3.23 19.59 -8.07
CA THR A 513 2.76 19.03 -9.35
C THR A 513 3.89 18.36 -10.15
N GLY A 514 5.06 18.23 -9.55
CA GLY A 514 6.20 17.58 -10.19
C GLY A 514 7.49 17.75 -9.40
N VAL A 515 8.50 17.01 -9.82
CA VAL A 515 9.83 17.05 -9.21
C VAL A 515 10.91 16.92 -10.29
N VAL A 516 11.99 17.67 -10.10
CA VAL A 516 13.22 17.55 -10.86
C VAL A 516 14.32 17.14 -9.90
N LEU A 517 14.97 16.01 -10.18
CA LEU A 517 16.15 15.57 -9.46
C LEU A 517 17.37 15.62 -10.38
N ARG A 518 18.52 16.00 -9.82
CA ARG A 518 19.81 15.83 -10.47
C ARG A 518 20.67 14.92 -9.62
N SER A 519 21.29 13.92 -10.24
CA SER A 519 22.08 12.95 -9.48
C SER A 519 23.23 12.34 -10.27
N GLY A 520 24.23 11.90 -9.51
CA GLY A 520 25.27 10.96 -9.91
C GLY A 520 25.30 9.80 -8.92
N SER A 521 26.39 9.65 -8.18
CA SER A 521 26.46 8.71 -7.04
C SER A 521 25.69 9.18 -5.80
N ILE A 522 25.21 10.43 -5.81
CA ILE A 522 24.44 11.10 -4.76
C ILE A 522 23.44 12.07 -5.41
N ILE A 523 22.54 12.67 -4.62
CA ILE A 523 21.64 13.73 -5.08
C ILE A 523 22.39 15.06 -5.11
N ASP A 524 22.66 15.53 -6.33
CA ASP A 524 23.29 16.82 -6.58
C ASP A 524 22.32 17.96 -6.29
N SER A 525 21.07 17.83 -6.72
CA SER A 525 20.04 18.84 -6.45
C SER A 525 18.61 18.31 -6.53
N ILE A 526 17.69 19.02 -5.89
CA ILE A 526 16.24 18.85 -5.99
C ILE A 526 15.56 20.18 -6.34
N GLN A 527 14.52 20.12 -7.17
CA GLN A 527 13.62 21.23 -7.44
C GLN A 527 12.19 20.70 -7.48
N MET A 528 11.33 21.25 -6.63
CA MET A 528 9.89 20.96 -6.63
C MET A 528 9.19 21.86 -7.66
N ILE A 529 8.15 21.34 -8.32
CA ILE A 529 7.28 22.12 -9.20
C ILE A 529 5.98 22.35 -8.45
N TYR A 530 5.58 23.61 -8.28
CA TYR A 530 4.40 24.02 -7.52
C TYR A 530 3.36 24.66 -8.45
N GLY A 531 2.17 24.05 -8.57
CA GLY A 531 1.12 24.56 -9.46
C GLY A 531 1.58 24.72 -10.91
N GLY A 532 2.45 23.82 -11.40
CA GLY A 532 3.08 23.88 -12.72
C GLY A 532 4.24 24.85 -12.85
N GLN A 533 4.61 25.59 -11.80
CA GLN A 533 5.74 26.53 -11.81
C GLN A 533 6.95 25.93 -11.09
N PRO A 534 8.17 26.01 -11.65
CA PRO A 534 9.37 25.53 -10.98
C PRO A 534 9.66 26.36 -9.73
N GLY A 535 9.87 25.70 -8.59
CA GLY A 535 10.37 26.31 -7.36
C GLY A 535 11.90 26.56 -7.41
N PRO A 536 12.51 26.98 -6.29
CA PRO A 536 13.96 27.09 -6.18
C PRO A 536 14.65 25.74 -6.40
N ILE A 537 15.87 25.78 -6.96
CA ILE A 537 16.76 24.61 -7.02
C ILE A 537 17.57 24.58 -5.74
N HIS A 538 17.60 23.44 -5.06
CA HIS A 538 18.41 23.22 -3.86
C HIS A 538 19.52 22.20 -4.16
N GLY A 539 20.78 22.61 -4.01
CA GLY A 539 21.99 21.89 -4.42
C GLY A 539 22.62 22.47 -5.68
N SER A 540 23.35 21.64 -6.44
CA SER A 540 24.04 22.05 -7.66
C SER A 540 23.14 22.00 -8.90
N PRO A 541 22.87 23.13 -9.59
CA PRO A 541 22.03 23.15 -10.78
C PRO A 541 22.70 22.53 -12.03
N SER A 542 24.02 22.26 -11.97
CA SER A 542 24.82 21.88 -13.14
C SER A 542 25.48 20.50 -13.06
N SER A 543 25.57 19.88 -11.88
CA SER A 543 26.10 18.52 -11.74
C SER A 543 25.01 17.46 -11.87
N GLY A 544 25.41 16.21 -12.05
CA GLY A 544 24.49 15.09 -12.20
C GLY A 544 23.69 15.08 -13.51
N LYS A 545 23.05 13.93 -13.76
CA LYS A 545 22.05 13.76 -14.81
C LYS A 545 20.73 14.32 -14.29
N SER A 546 20.04 15.11 -15.12
CA SER A 546 18.71 15.64 -14.78
C SER A 546 17.63 14.61 -15.09
N HIS A 547 16.69 14.47 -14.15
CA HIS A 547 15.50 13.65 -14.25
C HIS A 547 14.30 14.50 -13.89
N HIS A 548 13.24 14.47 -14.69
CA HIS A 548 12.07 15.31 -14.53
C HIS A 548 10.81 14.47 -14.64
N TRP A 549 9.95 14.58 -13.63
CA TRP A 549 8.65 13.94 -13.59
C TRP A 549 7.57 14.98 -13.28
N ASN A 550 6.57 15.09 -14.15
CA ASN A 550 5.34 15.83 -13.88
C ASN A 550 4.28 14.87 -13.34
N PHE A 551 3.40 15.41 -12.50
CA PHE A 551 2.32 14.64 -11.87
C PHE A 551 1.02 14.77 -12.67
N GLU A 552 0.22 13.72 -12.63
CA GLU A 552 -1.14 13.72 -13.16
C GLU A 552 -2.07 14.56 -12.28
N GLU A 553 -3.28 14.85 -12.79
CA GLU A 553 -4.29 15.55 -12.00
C GLU A 553 -4.67 14.71 -10.76
N GLY A 554 -4.59 15.32 -9.58
CA GLY A 554 -4.84 14.63 -8.31
C GLY A 554 -3.71 13.72 -7.82
N GLU A 555 -2.61 13.61 -8.56
CA GLU A 555 -1.43 12.87 -8.12
C GLU A 555 -0.62 13.69 -7.10
N ALA A 556 -0.32 13.07 -5.96
CA ALA A 556 0.37 13.69 -4.84
C ALA A 556 1.40 12.73 -4.23
N ILE A 557 2.52 13.26 -3.75
CA ILE A 557 3.53 12.47 -3.04
C ILE A 557 3.02 12.14 -1.64
N ILE A 558 3.01 10.85 -1.29
CA ILE A 558 2.56 10.32 0.02
C ILE A 558 3.67 9.58 0.78
N GLY A 559 4.84 9.41 0.17
CA GLY A 559 5.99 8.82 0.83
C GLY A 559 7.29 9.16 0.10
N VAL A 560 8.38 9.20 0.85
CA VAL A 560 9.74 9.32 0.33
C VAL A 560 10.62 8.29 1.01
N PHE A 561 11.48 7.64 0.26
CA PHE A 561 12.49 6.72 0.79
C PHE A 561 13.79 6.82 0.00
N GLY A 562 14.87 6.33 0.60
CA GLY A 562 16.17 6.33 -0.06
C GLY A 562 17.31 6.08 0.92
N GLY A 563 18.47 6.64 0.58
CA GLY A 563 19.70 6.55 1.36
C GLY A 563 20.22 7.95 1.66
N ALA A 564 20.69 8.16 2.89
CA ALA A 564 21.35 9.39 3.29
C ALA A 564 22.54 9.08 4.20
N GLY A 565 23.69 9.69 3.90
CA GLY A 565 24.89 9.66 4.70
C GLY A 565 25.39 11.08 4.93
N GLY A 566 26.65 11.32 4.55
CA GLY A 566 27.18 12.69 4.54
C GLY A 566 26.43 13.64 3.59
N ALA A 567 25.72 13.11 2.60
CA ALA A 567 24.76 13.83 1.79
C ALA A 567 23.55 12.94 1.55
N VAL A 568 22.52 13.45 0.88
CA VAL A 568 21.41 12.61 0.41
C VAL A 568 21.91 11.79 -0.79
N ASP A 569 22.04 10.48 -0.61
CA ASP A 569 22.55 9.58 -1.65
C ASP A 569 21.47 9.22 -2.68
N GLN A 570 20.24 9.03 -2.21
CA GLN A 570 19.12 8.56 -3.03
C GLN A 570 17.79 9.15 -2.57
N LEU A 571 16.94 9.50 -3.53
CA LEU A 571 15.55 9.91 -3.30
C LEU A 571 14.62 9.16 -4.25
N ILE A 572 13.63 8.51 -3.67
CA ILE A 572 12.52 7.89 -4.36
C ILE A 572 11.23 8.39 -3.72
N PHE A 573 10.37 9.00 -4.52
CA PHE A 573 9.04 9.45 -4.15
C PHE A 573 8.01 8.41 -4.56
N ARG A 574 7.04 8.21 -3.69
CA ARG A 574 5.85 7.42 -3.94
C ARG A 574 4.62 8.29 -3.95
N THR A 575 3.78 8.13 -4.97
CA THR A 575 2.54 8.90 -5.14
C THR A 575 1.30 8.09 -4.75
N ASN A 576 0.19 8.78 -4.48
CA ASN A 576 -1.12 8.18 -4.21
C ASN A 576 -1.67 7.37 -5.40
N LEU A 577 -1.21 7.64 -6.62
CA LEU A 577 -1.53 6.82 -7.81
C LEU A 577 -0.58 5.64 -7.99
N GLY A 578 0.29 5.37 -7.01
CA GLY A 578 1.19 4.24 -7.06
C GLY A 578 2.38 4.45 -7.98
N ARG A 579 2.72 5.68 -8.31
CA ARG A 579 3.92 5.96 -9.08
C ARG A 579 5.12 5.99 -8.14
N GLU A 580 6.23 5.39 -8.57
CA GLU A 580 7.50 5.47 -7.88
C GLU A 580 8.54 6.11 -8.80
N ILE A 581 8.98 7.31 -8.43
CA ILE A 581 9.90 8.14 -9.22
C ILE A 581 11.09 8.52 -8.35
N GLY A 582 12.30 8.44 -8.90
CA GLY A 582 13.48 8.67 -8.09
C GLY A 582 14.77 8.40 -8.82
N THR A 583 15.87 8.76 -8.18
CA THR A 583 17.23 8.52 -8.66
C THR A 583 18.23 8.63 -7.51
N GLY A 584 19.51 8.39 -7.78
CA GLY A 584 20.61 8.49 -6.81
C GLY A 584 21.51 7.25 -6.79
N GLY A 585 22.48 7.23 -5.89
CA GLY A 585 23.39 6.10 -5.69
C GLY A 585 22.90 5.08 -4.67
N SER A 586 23.72 4.07 -4.40
CA SER A 586 23.45 3.00 -3.42
C SER A 586 23.99 3.30 -2.01
N GLY A 587 24.49 4.52 -1.79
CA GLY A 587 25.12 4.95 -0.54
C GLY A 587 24.14 5.24 0.61
N GLY A 588 24.71 5.69 1.73
CA GLY A 588 23.96 6.19 2.89
C GLY A 588 23.30 5.13 3.76
N ASN A 589 22.72 5.58 4.88
CA ASN A 589 21.79 4.83 5.70
C ASN A 589 20.38 4.93 5.10
N TYR A 590 19.65 3.82 5.12
CA TYR A 590 18.27 3.82 4.64
C TYR A 590 17.39 4.72 5.50
N PHE A 591 16.53 5.49 4.86
CA PHE A 591 15.46 6.21 5.53
C PHE A 591 14.14 6.04 4.79
N ILE A 592 13.07 6.27 5.54
CA ILE A 592 11.73 6.46 5.01
C ILE A 592 11.04 7.64 5.70
N ALA A 593 10.32 8.45 4.94
CA ALA A 593 9.45 9.49 5.45
C ALA A 593 8.08 9.26 4.82
N LEU A 594 7.11 8.87 5.63
CA LEU A 594 5.75 8.64 5.16
C LEU A 594 4.87 9.82 5.55
N ALA A 595 3.93 10.18 4.67
CA ALA A 595 2.84 11.04 5.08
C ALA A 595 2.06 10.36 6.22
N PRO A 596 1.41 11.11 7.13
CA PRO A 596 0.46 10.51 8.06
C PRO A 596 -0.60 9.70 7.28
N GLN A 597 -0.72 8.41 7.60
CA GLN A 597 -1.62 7.49 6.92
C GLN A 597 -3.07 7.68 7.39
N GLY A 598 -4.02 7.29 6.54
CA GLY A 598 -5.44 7.32 6.90
C GLY A 598 -6.12 8.69 6.86
N VAL A 599 -5.37 9.77 6.60
CA VAL A 599 -5.85 11.17 6.63
C VAL A 599 -5.60 11.92 5.33
N ASN A 600 -5.33 11.21 4.23
CA ASN A 600 -5.06 11.79 2.91
C ASN A 600 -3.97 12.89 2.92
N ALA A 601 -2.90 12.66 3.68
CA ALA A 601 -1.80 13.59 3.77
C ALA A 601 -0.88 13.52 2.54
N SER A 602 -0.35 14.67 2.13
CA SER A 602 0.56 14.77 0.99
C SER A 602 1.70 15.75 1.26
N LEU A 603 2.78 15.61 0.49
CA LEU A 603 3.94 16.49 0.59
C LEU A 603 3.58 17.90 0.09
N VAL A 604 3.77 18.92 0.93
CA VAL A 604 3.49 20.31 0.54
C VAL A 604 4.74 21.16 0.37
N ARG A 605 5.83 20.85 1.08
CA ARG A 605 7.11 21.56 0.91
C ARG A 605 8.29 20.74 1.43
N ILE A 606 9.47 21.19 1.06
CA ILE A 606 10.75 20.69 1.56
C ILE A 606 11.56 21.81 2.21
N ASP A 607 12.36 21.45 3.19
CA ASP A 607 13.39 22.30 3.79
C ASP A 607 14.61 21.45 4.14
N GLY A 608 15.76 22.06 4.41
CA GLY A 608 16.96 21.29 4.67
C GLY A 608 18.24 22.10 4.57
N TYR A 609 19.32 21.42 4.21
CA TYR A 609 20.64 22.00 4.04
C TYR A 609 21.27 21.58 2.71
N GLN A 610 22.01 22.50 2.11
CA GLN A 610 22.65 22.33 0.82
C GLN A 610 24.08 22.89 0.84
N SER A 611 24.91 22.38 -0.06
CA SER A 611 26.17 22.99 -0.45
C SER A 611 26.10 23.45 -1.91
N GLU A 612 27.17 24.07 -2.42
CA GLU A 612 27.28 24.41 -3.85
C GLU A 612 27.27 23.18 -4.76
N LYS A 613 27.46 21.97 -4.20
CA LYS A 613 27.63 20.73 -4.96
C LYS A 613 26.48 19.76 -4.81
N THR A 614 25.85 19.72 -3.64
CA THR A 614 25.04 18.56 -3.22
C THR A 614 23.89 18.96 -2.31
N LEU A 615 22.85 18.11 -2.30
CA LEU A 615 21.81 18.14 -1.29
C LEU A 615 22.32 17.40 -0.04
N GLU A 616 22.58 18.13 1.04
CA GLU A 616 23.26 17.60 2.23
C GLU A 616 22.27 16.98 3.22
N ALA A 617 21.12 17.62 3.36
CA ALA A 617 20.07 17.21 4.27
C ALA A 617 18.70 17.64 3.73
N ILE A 618 17.68 16.84 3.98
CA ILE A 618 16.31 17.15 3.57
C ILE A 618 15.29 16.80 4.65
N ARG A 619 14.25 17.61 4.73
CA ARG A 619 13.08 17.43 5.57
C ARG A 619 11.83 17.60 4.72
N PHE A 620 10.83 16.78 4.98
CA PHE A 620 9.56 16.76 4.29
C PHE A 620 8.48 17.35 5.19
N THR A 621 7.72 18.33 4.71
CA THR A 621 6.52 18.82 5.40
C THR A 621 5.29 18.23 4.70
N TRP A 622 4.54 17.43 5.44
CA TRP A 622 3.26 16.86 5.01
C TRP A 622 2.12 17.77 5.46
N ALA A 623 1.05 17.82 4.68
CA ALA A 623 -0.19 18.47 5.09
C ALA A 623 -1.41 17.62 4.77
N TYR A 624 -2.43 17.78 5.60
CA TYR A 624 -3.75 17.21 5.41
C TYR A 624 -4.80 18.14 6.02
N GLN A 625 -6.06 17.95 5.62
CA GLN A 625 -7.18 18.56 6.31
C GLN A 625 -7.65 17.63 7.42
N ARG A 626 -7.96 18.19 8.58
CA ARG A 626 -8.59 17.44 9.67
C ARG A 626 -9.63 18.30 10.37
N TYR A 627 -10.55 17.65 11.06
CA TYR A 627 -11.52 18.34 11.91
C TYR A 627 -10.92 18.74 13.27
N VAL A 628 -11.35 19.87 13.85
CA VAL A 628 -10.89 20.38 15.17
C VAL A 628 -12.00 20.68 16.16
#